data_AF-A0A7W0JUD3-F1
#
_entry.id   AF-A0A7W0JUD3-F1
#
_cell.length_a   1.000
_cell.length_b   1.000
_cell.length_c   1.000
_cell.angle_alpha   90.00
_cell.angle_beta   90.00
_cell.angle_gamma   90.00
#
_symmetry.space_group_name_H-M   'P 1'
#
loop_
_entity.id
_entity.type
_entity.pdbx_description
1 polymer ?
#
loop_
_entity_poly.entity_id
_entity_poly.type
_entity_poly.pdbx_seq_one_letter_code
_entity_poly.pdbx_strand_id
1 'polypeptide(L)'
;MASEQKLQGKPLELIRKALQLDPENPKALELAGSAAFEAHDYQRAIEYWQKLLERVPANSEVADSLTERINEAKTRAGSAGAK
;
A
#
# COMPACT_ATOMS: atom_id res chain seq x y z
N MET A 1 -12.07 -22.97 -5.18
CA MET A 1 -11.86 -21.75 -5.97
C MET A 1 -11.67 -20.63 -4.96
N ALA A 2 -10.43 -20.33 -4.60
CA ALA A 2 -10.15 -19.26 -3.64
C ALA A 2 -10.44 -17.96 -4.37
N SER A 3 -11.53 -17.30 -3.96
CA SER A 3 -11.84 -15.93 -4.34
C SER A 3 -10.56 -15.12 -4.18
N GLU A 4 -9.97 -14.71 -5.30
CA GLU A 4 -9.00 -13.64 -5.41
C GLU A 4 -9.67 -12.41 -4.81
N GLN A 5 -9.62 -12.28 -3.48
CA GLN A 5 -10.08 -11.12 -2.74
C GLN A 5 -9.09 -9.99 -3.00
N LYS A 6 -8.94 -9.62 -4.28
CA LYS A 6 -8.54 -8.30 -4.70
C LYS A 6 -9.31 -7.37 -3.79
N LEU A 7 -8.62 -6.48 -3.07
CA LEU A 7 -9.20 -5.41 -2.26
C LEU A 7 -9.96 -4.38 -3.13
N GLN A 8 -10.72 -4.83 -4.13
CA GLN A 8 -11.56 -4.06 -5.02
C GLN A 8 -13.00 -4.16 -4.51
N GLY A 9 -13.57 -3.01 -4.10
CA GLY A 9 -14.94 -2.90 -3.57
C GLY A 9 -14.98 -2.37 -2.13
N LYS A 10 -15.86 -2.93 -1.30
CA LYS A 10 -16.13 -2.51 0.10
C LYS A 10 -14.87 -2.32 0.98
N PRO A 11 -13.80 -3.13 0.89
CA PRO A 11 -12.59 -2.91 1.69
C PRO A 11 -11.93 -1.57 1.38
N LEU A 12 -11.88 -1.18 0.10
CA LEU A 12 -11.31 0.09 -0.32
C LEU A 12 -12.14 1.28 0.17
N GLU A 13 -13.47 1.14 0.24
CA GLU A 13 -14.35 2.18 0.79
C GLU A 13 -14.10 2.39 2.29
N LEU A 14 -13.91 1.31 3.05
CA LEU A 14 -13.57 1.40 4.47
C LEU A 14 -12.20 2.04 4.69
N ILE A 15 -11.21 1.69 3.86
CA ILE A 15 -9.87 2.30 3.90
C ILE A 15 -9.95 3.79 3.59
N ARG A 16 -10.72 4.17 2.55
CA ARG A 16 -10.94 5.58 2.20
C ARG A 16 -11.61 6.34 3.35
N LYS A 17 -12.63 5.76 3.97
CA LYS A 17 -13.30 6.37 5.12
C LYS A 17 -12.35 6.53 6.30
N ALA A 18 -11.49 5.54 6.56
CA ALA A 18 -10.45 5.64 7.58
C ALA A 18 -9.48 6.79 7.28
N LEU A 19 -9.01 6.92 6.03
CA LEU A 19 -8.16 8.04 5.60
C LEU A 19 -8.88 9.40 5.62
N GLN A 20 -10.20 9.44 5.46
CA GLN A 20 -10.97 10.68 5.61
C GLN A 20 -11.10 11.12 7.07
N LEU A 21 -11.19 10.16 7.99
CA LEU A 21 -11.26 10.44 9.42
C LEU A 21 -9.88 10.77 9.98
N ASP A 22 -8.86 10.04 9.55
CA ASP A 22 -7.49 10.19 9.97
C ASP A 22 -6.56 9.93 8.76
N PRO A 23 -6.15 10.99 8.04
CA PRO A 23 -5.35 10.86 6.83
C PRO A 23 -3.94 10.33 7.10
N GLU A 24 -3.52 10.32 8.36
CA GLU A 24 -2.22 9.85 8.81
C GLU A 24 -2.30 8.49 9.50
N ASN A 25 -3.47 7.83 9.45
CA ASN A 25 -3.67 6.57 10.15
C ASN A 25 -2.72 5.50 9.60
N PRO A 26 -1.82 4.95 10.42
CA PRO A 26 -0.80 4.04 9.92
C PRO A 26 -1.41 2.77 9.33
N LYS A 27 -2.50 2.28 9.94
CA LYS A 27 -3.21 1.09 9.46
C LYS A 27 -3.93 1.36 8.14
N ALA A 28 -4.53 2.55 7.99
CA ALA A 28 -5.22 2.89 6.75
C ALA A 28 -4.25 3.08 5.59
N LEU A 29 -3.08 3.69 5.83
CA LEU A 29 -2.01 3.83 4.84
C LEU A 29 -1.44 2.47 4.40
N GLU A 30 -1.20 1.55 5.36
CA GLU A 30 -0.74 0.18 5.08
C GLU A 30 -1.72 -0.57 4.15
N LEU A 31 -3.01 -0.52 4.49
CA LEU A 31 -4.08 -1.18 3.74
C LEU A 31 -4.34 -0.51 2.39
N ALA A 32 -4.27 0.82 2.30
CA ALA A 32 -4.40 1.56 1.05
C ALA A 32 -3.30 1.18 0.06
N GLY A 33 -2.05 1.09 0.53
CA GLY A 33 -0.93 0.66 -0.30
C GLY A 33 -1.09 -0.79 -0.77
N SER A 34 -1.54 -1.68 0.12
CA SER A 34 -1.86 -3.08 -0.22
C SER A 34 -2.91 -3.18 -1.33
N ALA A 35 -4.01 -2.45 -1.19
CA ALA A 35 -5.09 -2.46 -2.16
C ALA A 35 -4.66 -1.88 -3.52
N ALA A 36 -3.85 -0.82 -3.52
CA ALA A 36 -3.29 -0.25 -4.73
C ALA A 36 -2.34 -1.25 -5.43
N PHE A 37 -1.50 -1.96 -4.67
CA PHE A 37 -0.60 -2.98 -5.21
C PHE A 37 -1.36 -4.13 -5.89
N GLU A 38 -2.42 -4.63 -5.26
CA GLU A 38 -3.30 -5.67 -5.84
C GLU A 38 -4.12 -5.18 -7.05
N ALA A 39 -4.35 -3.87 -7.13
CA ALA A 39 -4.94 -3.21 -8.29
C ALA A 39 -3.92 -2.95 -9.42
N HIS A 40 -2.66 -3.37 -9.24
CA HIS A 40 -1.52 -3.09 -10.13
C HIS A 40 -1.21 -1.60 -10.26
N ASP A 41 -1.79 -0.77 -9.37
CA ASP A 41 -1.49 0.65 -9.22
C ASP A 41 -0.28 0.80 -8.30
N TYR A 42 0.86 0.30 -8.80
CA TYR A 42 2.11 0.24 -8.03
C TYR A 42 2.60 1.62 -7.61
N GLN A 43 2.35 2.66 -8.41
CA GLN A 43 2.69 4.03 -8.04
C GLN A 43 1.95 4.47 -6.77
N ARG A 44 0.62 4.32 -6.73
CA ARG A 44 -0.13 4.67 -5.52
C ARG A 44 0.24 3.80 -4.33
N ALA A 45 0.55 2.52 -4.56
CA ALA A 45 1.02 1.63 -3.50
C ALA A 45 2.28 2.18 -2.80
N ILE A 46 3.26 2.60 -3.61
CA ILE A 46 4.49 3.21 -3.14
C ILE A 46 4.19 4.48 -2.34
N GLU A 47 3.34 5.37 -2.84
CA GLU A 47 3.02 6.63 -2.15
C GLU A 47 2.41 6.41 -0.76
N TYR A 48 1.47 5.48 -0.61
CA TYR A 48 0.85 5.20 0.68
C TYR A 48 1.84 4.61 1.69
N TRP A 49 2.66 3.65 1.25
CA TRP A 49 3.67 3.05 2.12
C TRP A 49 4.82 3.99 2.46
N GLN A 50 5.19 4.90 1.56
CA GLN A 50 6.19 5.94 1.86
C GLN A 50 5.70 6.89 2.94
N LYS A 51 4.45 7.38 2.83
CA LYS A 51 3.84 8.22 3.88
C LYS A 51 3.83 7.53 5.23
N LEU A 52 3.54 6.22 5.23
CA LEU A 52 3.59 5.43 6.45
C LEU A 52 5.02 5.27 7.00
N LEU A 53 5.99 5.04 6.11
CA LEU A 53 7.40 4.88 6.46
C LEU A 53 7.95 6.13 7.17
N GLU A 54 7.51 7.33 6.76
CA GLU A 54 7.87 8.61 7.39
C GLU A 54 7.30 8.79 8.81
N ARG A 55 6.36 7.93 9.23
CA ARG A 55 5.66 8.00 10.52
C ARG A 55 6.09 6.91 11.49
N VAL A 56 6.66 5.82 10.99
CA VAL A 56 7.15 4.71 11.82
C VAL A 56 8.63 4.89 12.14
N PRO A 57 9.13 4.34 13.26
CA PRO A 57 10.56 4.37 13.57
C PRO A 57 11.34 3.59 12.51
N ALA A 58 12.41 4.17 11.97
CA ALA A 58 13.22 3.53 10.92
C ALA A 58 13.82 2.17 11.32
N ASN A 59 14.03 1.92 12.62
CA ASN A 59 14.53 0.65 13.16
C ASN A 59 13.41 -0.29 13.65
N SER A 60 12.18 -0.10 13.17
CA SER A 60 11.06 -0.99 13.50
C SER A 60 10.86 -2.04 12.41
N GLU A 61 10.35 -3.21 12.80
CA GLU A 61 9.95 -4.28 11.87
C GLU A 61 8.94 -3.79 10.81
N VAL A 62 8.11 -2.80 11.19
CA VAL A 62 7.17 -2.15 10.27
C VAL A 62 7.90 -1.38 9.18
N ALA A 63 8.96 -0.64 9.51
CA ALA A 63 9.76 0.10 8.52
C ALA A 63 10.46 -0.84 7.53
N ASP A 64 11.00 -1.96 8.03
CA ASP A 64 11.64 -2.98 7.20
C ASP A 64 10.63 -3.60 6.21
N SER A 65 9.49 -4.06 6.75
CA SER A 65 8.39 -4.63 5.96
C SER A 65 7.88 -3.66 4.88
N LEU A 66 7.73 -2.36 5.21
CA LEU A 66 7.29 -1.35 4.25
C LEU A 66 8.34 -1.11 3.17
N THR A 67 9.62 -1.09 3.54
CA THR A 67 10.72 -0.91 2.60
C THR A 67 10.76 -2.05 1.59
N GLU A 68 10.60 -3.31 2.03
CA GLU A 68 10.51 -4.47 1.15
C GLU A 68 9.35 -4.33 0.16
N ARG A 69 8.16 -3.99 0.66
CA ARG A 69 6.95 -3.83 -0.16
C ARG A 69 7.09 -2.71 -1.19
N ILE A 70 7.66 -1.56 -0.79
CA ILE A 70 7.96 -0.45 -1.69
C ILE A 70 8.93 -0.88 -2.79
N ASN A 71 9.99 -1.63 -2.45
CA ASN A 71 10.95 -2.12 -3.43
C ASN A 71 10.32 -3.11 -4.41
N GLU A 72 9.45 -4.01 -3.93
CA GLU A 72 8.70 -4.90 -4.81
C GLU A 72 7.80 -4.10 -5.77
N ALA A 73 7.03 -3.13 -5.26
CA ALA A 73 6.16 -2.29 -6.08
C ALA A 73 6.95 -1.50 -7.13
N LYS A 74 8.12 -0.94 -6.77
CA LYS A 74 9.00 -0.26 -7.74
C LYS A 74 9.46 -1.19 -8.85
N THR A 75 9.85 -2.42 -8.49
CA THR A 75 10.27 -3.44 -9.45
C THR A 75 9.13 -3.79 -10.40
N ARG A 76 7.91 -4.00 -9.87
CA ARG A 76 6.71 -4.30 -10.67
C ARG A 76 6.32 -3.12 -11.56
N ALA A 77 6.39 -1.88 -11.07
CA ALA A 77 6.11 -0.67 -11.83
C ALA A 77 7.06 -0.51 -13.02
N GLY A 78 8.36 -0.71 -12.81
CA GLY A 78 9.38 -0.66 -13.87
C GLY A 78 9.24 -1.80 -14.88
N SER A 79 8.89 -3.01 -14.42
CA SER A 79 8.67 -4.16 -15.29
C SER A 79 7.40 -4.04 -16.13
N ALA A 80 6.35 -3.41 -15.61
CA ALA A 80 5.08 -3.18 -16.32
C ALA A 80 5.19 -2.12 -17.42
N GLY A 81 6.15 -1.18 -17.31
CA GLY A 81 6.43 -0.18 -18.35
C GLY A 81 7.39 -0.65 -19.45
N ALA A 82 7.97 -1.84 -19.34
CA ALA A 82 9.01 -2.35 -20.23
C ALA A 82 8.50 -3.28 -21.35
N LYS A 83 7.24 -3.13 -21.79
CA LYS A 83 6.66 -3.93 -22.87
C LYS A 83 6.30 -3.09 -24.10
#